data_AF-A0A5A9P421-F1
#
_entry.id   AF-A0A5A9P421-F1
#
_cell.length_a   1.000
_cell.length_b   1.000
_cell.length_c   1.000
_cell.angle_alpha   90.00
_cell.angle_beta   90.00
_cell.angle_gamma   90.00
#
_symmetry.space_group_name_H-M   'P 1'
#
loop_
_entity.id
_entity.type
_entity.pdbx_description
1 polymer ?
#
loop_
_entity_poly.entity_id
_entity_poly.type
_entity_poly.pdbx_seq_one_letter_code
_entity_poly.pdbx_strand_id
1 'polypeptide(L)'
;MRAVLALLVMMCYRGSALGERGPKVSRRAQRTRCLDMPEEVLEQMFGRLTVGVLSAFHHTLQLAPPERQNLTCTSVNLLARDRSRTPVNLLSLSPWAYRISHDSARYPRFLPEAYCLCKGCLTGPNGEESDRFRSIPVYVPTVVLRRVGSCAGGRHSYIESYVSVAVGCTCLPALEKDRKTRKGKQTGKRVAPKTTVSILKKLN
;
A
#
# COMPACT_ATOMS: atom_id res chain seq x y z
N MET A 1 -65.00 56.69 -16.46
CA MET A 1 -64.27 56.21 -17.65
C MET A 1 -62.79 56.53 -17.54
N ARG A 2 -61.97 55.46 -17.50
CA ARG A 2 -60.67 55.31 -18.18
C ARG A 2 -59.41 56.08 -17.75
N ALA A 3 -59.45 57.06 -16.84
CA ALA A 3 -58.23 57.83 -16.47
C ALA A 3 -57.41 57.29 -15.27
N VAL A 4 -57.95 56.37 -14.45
CA VAL A 4 -57.30 55.98 -13.17
C VAL A 4 -56.35 54.76 -13.30
N LEU A 5 -56.38 54.03 -14.43
CA LEU A 5 -55.60 52.79 -14.58
C LEU A 5 -54.17 52.99 -15.12
N ALA A 6 -53.81 54.19 -15.59
CA ALA A 6 -52.50 54.43 -16.22
C ALA A 6 -51.39 54.87 -15.25
N LEU A 7 -51.73 55.34 -14.04
CA LEU A 7 -50.75 55.88 -13.09
C LEU A 7 -50.11 54.82 -12.17
N LEU A 8 -50.67 53.60 -12.09
CA LEU A 8 -50.11 52.54 -11.24
C LEU A 8 -49.03 51.70 -11.92
N VAL A 9 -48.85 51.79 -13.24
CA VAL A 9 -47.85 50.97 -13.96
C VAL A 9 -46.48 51.67 -14.06
N MET A 10 -46.40 52.98 -13.87
CA MET A 10 -45.14 53.74 -14.01
C MET A 10 -44.30 53.85 -12.72
N MET A 11 -44.75 53.31 -11.58
CA MET A 11 -44.02 53.40 -10.31
C MET A 11 -43.27 52.12 -9.91
N CYS A 12 -43.27 51.08 -10.75
CA CYS A 12 -42.51 49.84 -10.49
C CYS A 12 -41.18 49.72 -11.22
N TYR A 13 -40.83 50.64 -12.12
CA TYR A 13 -39.48 50.66 -12.72
C TYR A 13 -38.52 51.54 -11.90
N ARG A 14 -38.39 51.16 -10.62
CA ARG A 14 -37.24 51.48 -9.77
C ARG A 14 -36.01 50.74 -10.30
N GLY A 15 -35.24 51.39 -11.16
CA GLY A 15 -33.91 50.93 -11.58
C GLY A 15 -32.82 51.76 -10.92
N SER A 16 -32.48 51.47 -9.66
CA SER A 16 -31.31 52.06 -8.99
C SER A 16 -30.04 51.42 -9.54
N ALA A 17 -29.28 52.17 -10.34
CA ALA A 17 -27.92 51.83 -10.72
C ALA A 17 -26.95 52.76 -10.01
N LEU A 18 -26.43 52.32 -8.86
CA LEU A 18 -25.19 52.85 -8.30
C LEU A 18 -24.33 51.67 -7.87
N GLY A 19 -23.27 51.42 -8.63
CA GLY A 19 -22.31 50.36 -8.39
C GLY A 19 -21.40 50.72 -7.23
N GLU A 20 -21.56 50.01 -6.11
CA GLU A 20 -20.56 49.89 -5.07
C GLU A 20 -19.84 48.54 -5.26
N ARG A 21 -18.57 48.61 -5.66
CA ARG A 21 -17.67 47.44 -5.60
C ARG A 21 -17.39 47.16 -4.14
N GLY A 22 -18.23 46.33 -3.52
CA GLY A 22 -17.89 45.68 -2.26
C GLY A 22 -16.54 44.94 -2.41
N PRO A 23 -15.68 44.94 -1.38
CA PRO A 23 -14.44 44.17 -1.41
C PRO A 23 -14.80 42.73 -1.70
N LYS A 24 -14.33 42.21 -2.84
CA LYS A 24 -14.31 40.77 -3.09
C LYS A 24 -13.37 40.18 -2.05
N VAL A 25 -13.91 39.81 -0.89
CA VAL A 25 -13.27 38.85 -0.02
C VAL A 25 -13.19 37.57 -0.85
N SER A 26 -12.03 37.40 -1.47
CA SER A 26 -11.59 36.12 -1.98
C SER A 26 -11.58 35.20 -0.78
N ARG A 27 -12.72 34.55 -0.50
CA ARG A 27 -12.75 33.28 0.21
C ARG A 27 -12.00 32.32 -0.70
N ARG A 28 -10.66 32.40 -0.63
CA ARG A 28 -9.80 31.26 -0.87
C ARG A 28 -10.36 30.27 0.13
N ALA A 29 -11.23 29.38 -0.35
CA ALA A 29 -11.72 28.26 0.42
C ALA A 29 -10.45 27.52 0.81
N GLN A 30 -9.92 27.85 1.97
CA GLN A 30 -8.89 27.11 2.62
C GLN A 30 -9.52 25.74 2.72
N ARG A 31 -9.10 24.83 1.83
CA ARG A 31 -9.55 23.45 1.82
C ARG A 31 -9.12 22.92 3.17
N THR A 32 -10.00 23.06 4.16
CA THR A 32 -9.75 22.57 5.51
C THR A 32 -9.57 21.08 5.33
N ARG A 33 -8.32 20.62 5.51
CA ARG A 33 -7.98 19.23 5.33
C ARG A 33 -8.83 18.45 6.31
N CYS A 34 -9.57 17.48 5.81
CA CYS A 34 -10.48 16.72 6.64
C CYS A 34 -9.71 15.93 7.67
N LEU A 35 -10.23 15.93 8.88
CA LEU A 35 -9.63 15.23 10.00
C LEU A 35 -10.09 13.77 10.00
N ASP A 36 -9.30 12.91 10.61
CA ASP A 36 -9.73 11.56 10.87
C ASP A 36 -10.76 11.52 12.01
N MET A 37 -11.52 10.43 12.05
CA MET A 37 -12.29 10.06 13.25
C MET A 37 -11.30 9.81 14.41
N PRO A 38 -11.67 10.11 15.67
CA PRO A 38 -10.83 9.77 16.83
C PRO A 38 -10.35 8.32 16.78
N GLU A 39 -9.10 8.10 17.17
CA GLU A 39 -8.43 6.79 17.01
C GLU A 39 -9.13 5.70 17.82
N GLU A 40 -9.64 6.05 19.00
CA GLU A 40 -10.39 5.15 19.88
C GLU A 40 -11.68 4.63 19.22
N VAL A 41 -12.32 5.47 18.40
CA VAL A 41 -13.53 5.10 17.66
C VAL A 41 -13.18 4.16 16.51
N LEU A 42 -12.07 4.41 15.81
CA LEU A 42 -11.57 3.52 14.76
C LEU A 42 -11.14 2.16 15.32
N GLU A 43 -10.45 2.15 16.46
CA GLU A 43 -10.09 0.96 17.22
C GLU A 43 -11.33 0.15 17.59
N GLN A 44 -12.36 0.81 18.11
CA GLN A 44 -13.60 0.13 18.49
C GLN A 44 -14.33 -0.45 17.27
N MET A 45 -14.44 0.30 16.16
CA MET A 45 -15.05 -0.20 14.91
C MET A 45 -14.28 -1.40 14.35
N PHE A 46 -12.96 -1.28 14.27
CA PHE A 46 -12.08 -2.34 13.78
C PHE A 46 -12.11 -3.56 14.70
N GLY A 47 -12.07 -3.34 16.01
CA GLY A 47 -12.19 -4.37 17.04
C GLY A 47 -13.46 -5.21 16.85
N ARG A 48 -14.60 -4.55 16.61
CA ARG A 48 -15.89 -5.23 16.33
C ARG A 48 -15.87 -6.10 15.07
N LEU A 49 -15.17 -5.66 14.02
CA LEU A 49 -15.03 -6.43 12.77
C LEU A 49 -14.06 -7.61 12.89
N THR A 50 -13.21 -7.59 13.90
CA THR A 50 -12.08 -8.51 14.05
C THR A 50 -12.21 -9.43 15.26
N VAL A 51 -13.30 -9.32 16.02
CA VAL A 51 -13.65 -10.20 17.13
C VAL A 51 -13.59 -11.66 16.64
N GLY A 52 -12.86 -12.50 17.36
CA GLY A 52 -12.66 -13.91 17.01
C GLY A 52 -11.58 -14.19 15.96
N VAL A 53 -11.09 -13.18 15.23
CA VAL A 53 -10.08 -13.35 14.16
C VAL A 53 -8.73 -12.73 14.53
N LEU A 54 -8.69 -11.62 15.27
CA LEU A 54 -7.44 -10.91 15.61
C LEU A 54 -6.97 -11.05 17.07
N SER A 55 -7.64 -11.84 17.91
CA SER A 55 -7.07 -12.20 19.22
C SER A 55 -5.74 -12.97 19.06
N ALA A 56 -5.48 -13.58 17.90
CA ALA A 56 -4.22 -14.25 17.57
C ALA A 56 -3.15 -13.33 16.93
N PHE A 57 -3.50 -12.11 16.50
CA PHE A 57 -2.58 -11.22 15.76
C PHE A 57 -2.16 -9.96 16.54
N HIS A 58 -2.63 -9.76 17.77
CA HIS A 58 -2.11 -8.68 18.62
C HIS A 58 -0.58 -8.79 18.82
N HIS A 59 -0.05 -10.01 18.88
CA HIS A 59 1.40 -10.24 18.98
C HIS A 59 2.18 -10.00 17.68
N THR A 60 1.53 -10.01 16.51
CA THR A 60 2.17 -9.64 15.22
C THR A 60 2.16 -8.13 14.99
N LEU A 61 1.33 -7.37 15.70
CA LEU A 61 1.48 -5.91 15.82
C LEU A 61 2.55 -5.52 16.85
N GLN A 62 2.85 -6.41 17.80
CA GLN A 62 4.02 -6.36 18.69
C GLN A 62 5.26 -7.03 18.08
N LEU A 63 5.37 -7.10 16.75
CA LEU A 63 6.69 -7.33 16.16
C LEU A 63 7.58 -6.24 16.74
N ALA A 64 8.53 -6.63 17.61
CA ALA A 64 9.68 -5.80 17.94
C ALA A 64 10.11 -5.12 16.64
N PRO A 65 10.40 -3.80 16.65
CA PRO A 65 10.68 -3.05 15.45
C PRO A 65 11.58 -3.93 14.59
N PRO A 66 11.24 -4.21 13.32
CA PRO A 66 12.09 -5.04 12.49
C PRO A 66 13.42 -4.30 12.53
N GLU A 67 14.32 -4.80 13.37
CA GLU A 67 15.70 -4.43 13.32
C GLU A 67 15.99 -4.64 11.84
N ARG A 68 16.42 -3.58 11.15
CA ARG A 68 16.76 -3.64 9.73
C ARG A 68 17.98 -4.53 9.59
N GLN A 69 17.85 -5.79 9.97
CA GLN A 69 18.75 -6.86 9.67
C GLN A 69 18.53 -7.05 8.18
N ASN A 70 19.60 -6.82 7.42
CA ASN A 70 19.65 -7.09 5.99
C ASN A 70 19.66 -8.61 5.80
N LEU A 71 18.55 -9.25 6.18
CA LEU A 71 18.37 -10.68 6.09
C LEU A 71 18.30 -11.02 4.61
N THR A 72 19.25 -11.83 4.19
CA THR A 72 19.31 -12.42 2.86
C THR A 72 19.06 -13.91 3.00
N CYS A 73 18.65 -14.57 1.91
CA CYS A 73 18.46 -16.02 1.92
C CYS A 73 19.66 -16.77 2.52
N THR A 74 20.88 -16.32 2.20
CA THR A 74 22.13 -16.93 2.67
C THR A 74 22.37 -16.72 4.16
N SER A 75 22.04 -15.54 4.71
CA SER A 75 22.27 -15.26 6.14
C SER A 75 21.32 -16.03 7.05
N VAL A 76 20.10 -16.34 6.58
CA VAL A 76 19.12 -17.11 7.37
C VAL A 76 19.59 -18.54 7.64
N ASN A 77 20.26 -19.17 6.67
CA ASN A 77 20.80 -20.53 6.84
C ASN A 77 21.81 -20.60 8.01
N LEU A 78 22.62 -19.56 8.19
CA LEU A 78 23.57 -19.48 9.30
C LEU A 78 22.89 -19.31 10.67
N LEU A 79 21.77 -18.58 10.71
CA LEU A 79 21.02 -18.30 11.94
C LEU A 79 20.19 -19.50 12.41
N ALA A 80 19.70 -20.33 11.50
CA ALA A 80 18.91 -21.52 11.82
C ALA A 80 19.70 -22.62 12.60
N ARG A 81 21.03 -22.44 12.75
CA ARG A 81 21.90 -23.35 13.50
C ARG A 81 21.73 -23.22 15.02
N ASP A 82 21.33 -22.04 15.52
CA ASP A 82 20.94 -21.82 16.92
C ASP A 82 19.40 -21.83 17.05
N ARG A 83 18.86 -23.04 17.24
CA ARG A 83 17.42 -23.31 17.18
C ARG A 83 16.62 -22.83 18.39
N SER A 84 17.27 -22.46 19.50
CA SER A 84 16.57 -22.24 20.77
C SER A 84 15.85 -20.89 20.86
N ARG A 85 16.26 -19.90 20.05
CA ARG A 85 15.71 -18.53 20.05
C ARG A 85 15.30 -18.00 18.68
N THR A 86 15.47 -18.81 17.63
CA THR A 86 15.17 -18.38 16.26
C THR A 86 13.66 -18.45 16.00
N PRO A 87 13.02 -17.37 15.52
CA PRO A 87 11.59 -17.36 15.28
C PRO A 87 11.21 -18.25 14.08
N VAL A 88 9.98 -18.78 14.10
CA VAL A 88 9.50 -19.78 13.13
C VAL A 88 9.65 -19.34 11.67
N ASN A 89 9.51 -18.04 11.38
CA ASN A 89 9.63 -17.50 10.04
C ASN A 89 11.05 -17.67 9.45
N LEU A 90 12.08 -17.78 10.30
CA LEU A 90 13.47 -18.02 9.88
C LEU A 90 13.84 -19.51 9.87
N LEU A 91 13.07 -20.36 10.57
CA LEU A 91 13.26 -21.82 10.59
C LEU A 91 12.53 -22.54 9.44
N SER A 92 11.65 -21.85 8.72
CA SER A 92 10.91 -22.40 7.58
C SER A 92 11.82 -22.75 6.41
N LEU A 93 11.46 -23.78 5.64
CA LEU A 93 12.08 -24.12 4.34
C LEU A 93 11.97 -22.98 3.32
N SER A 94 10.95 -22.13 3.47
CA SER A 94 10.71 -20.93 2.68
C SER A 94 10.68 -19.73 3.62
N PRO A 95 11.83 -19.24 4.11
CA PRO A 95 11.88 -18.23 5.16
C PRO A 95 11.36 -16.88 4.68
N TRP A 96 10.78 -16.11 5.60
CA TRP A 96 10.22 -14.79 5.31
C TRP A 96 10.57 -13.75 6.37
N ALA A 97 10.52 -12.49 5.96
CA ALA A 97 10.58 -11.33 6.85
C ALA A 97 9.36 -10.44 6.59
N TYR A 98 9.13 -9.48 7.47
CA TYR A 98 8.01 -8.54 7.34
C TYR A 98 8.51 -7.17 6.91
N ARG A 99 7.71 -6.50 6.08
CA ARG A 99 7.79 -5.06 5.82
C ARG A 99 6.51 -4.40 6.27
N ILE A 100 6.58 -3.14 6.66
CA ILE A 100 5.39 -2.39 7.06
C ILE A 100 4.85 -1.62 5.85
N SER A 101 3.64 -1.96 5.42
CA SER A 101 2.87 -1.18 4.44
C SER A 101 2.14 -0.05 5.15
N HIS A 102 2.35 1.19 4.71
CA HIS A 102 1.64 2.36 5.19
C HIS A 102 0.60 2.86 4.16
N ASP A 103 -0.67 2.95 4.57
CA ASP A 103 -1.75 3.56 3.79
C ASP A 103 -2.51 4.57 4.67
N SER A 104 -2.32 5.86 4.40
CA SER A 104 -2.97 6.94 5.13
C SER A 104 -4.49 6.95 5.02
N ALA A 105 -5.09 6.26 4.04
CA ALA A 105 -6.52 6.19 3.82
C ALA A 105 -7.18 4.93 4.44
N ARG A 106 -6.42 4.13 5.19
CA ARG A 106 -6.87 2.86 5.78
C ARG A 106 -6.59 2.78 7.27
N TYR A 107 -7.46 2.15 8.06
CA TYR A 107 -7.21 1.83 9.45
C TYR A 107 -7.24 0.29 9.63
N PRO A 108 -6.21 -0.34 10.25
CA PRO A 108 -4.98 0.29 10.73
C PRO A 108 -4.12 0.85 9.57
N ARG A 109 -3.39 1.93 9.86
CA ARG A 109 -2.56 2.65 8.88
C ARG A 109 -1.36 1.85 8.45
N PHE A 110 -0.81 1.08 9.39
CA PHE A 110 0.36 0.23 9.21
C PHE A 110 -0.08 -1.22 9.21
N LEU A 111 0.38 -1.98 8.22
CA LEU A 111 0.06 -3.41 8.09
C LEU A 111 1.35 -4.19 7.80
N PRO A 112 1.68 -5.21 8.59
CA PRO A 112 2.84 -6.06 8.32
C PRO A 112 2.54 -6.99 7.14
N GLU A 113 3.38 -6.92 6.11
CA GLU A 113 3.32 -7.79 4.94
C GLU A 113 4.58 -8.67 4.88
N ALA A 114 4.39 -9.97 4.84
CA ALA A 114 5.47 -10.92 4.65
C ALA A 114 6.05 -10.85 3.23
N TYR A 115 7.36 -11.04 3.12
CA TYR A 115 8.04 -11.28 1.85
C TYR A 115 9.06 -12.39 2.01
N CYS A 116 9.18 -13.23 0.97
CA CYS A 116 10.07 -14.37 1.00
C CYS A 116 11.52 -13.91 0.84
N LEU A 117 12.41 -14.47 1.66
CA LEU A 117 13.84 -14.15 1.63
C LEU A 117 14.56 -14.89 0.50
N CYS A 118 14.07 -16.08 0.15
CA CYS A 118 14.60 -16.95 -0.91
C CYS A 118 13.67 -16.97 -2.14
N LYS A 119 14.20 -17.33 -3.32
CA LYS A 119 13.43 -17.56 -4.55
C LYS A 119 12.97 -19.01 -4.66
N GLY A 120 13.84 -19.95 -4.32
CA GLY A 120 13.62 -21.37 -4.12
C GLY A 120 13.36 -21.69 -2.65
N CYS A 121 13.59 -22.94 -2.24
CA CYS A 121 13.45 -23.37 -0.85
C CYS A 121 14.74 -24.02 -0.35
N LEU A 122 14.98 -23.93 0.97
CA LEU A 122 16.14 -24.46 1.66
C LEU A 122 15.99 -25.98 1.90
N THR A 123 16.05 -26.78 0.83
CA THR A 123 15.90 -28.24 0.89
C THR A 123 17.22 -29.00 0.75
N GLY A 124 18.34 -28.29 0.53
CA GLY A 124 19.66 -28.91 0.43
C GLY A 124 20.11 -29.53 1.76
N PRO A 125 21.03 -30.52 1.73
CA PRO A 125 21.51 -31.22 2.93
C PRO A 125 22.15 -30.27 3.96
N ASN A 126 22.72 -29.14 3.51
CA ASN A 126 23.28 -28.12 4.40
C ASN A 126 22.42 -26.85 4.41
N GLY A 127 21.14 -26.96 4.06
CA GLY A 127 20.23 -25.82 3.92
C GLY A 127 20.45 -25.00 2.65
N GLU A 128 21.02 -25.59 1.58
CA GLU A 128 21.16 -24.89 0.32
C GLU A 128 19.80 -24.66 -0.37
N GLU A 129 19.69 -23.53 -1.08
CA GLU A 129 18.51 -23.20 -1.88
C GLU A 129 18.42 -24.07 -3.13
N SER A 130 17.28 -24.73 -3.32
CA SER A 130 17.00 -25.58 -4.47
C SER A 130 16.14 -24.87 -5.51
N ASP A 131 16.60 -24.88 -6.77
CA ASP A 131 15.87 -24.37 -7.94
C ASP A 131 14.68 -25.27 -8.36
N ARG A 132 14.54 -26.45 -7.76
CA ARG A 132 13.40 -27.36 -8.01
C ARG A 132 12.14 -26.90 -7.32
N PHE A 133 12.25 -25.99 -6.37
CA PHE A 133 11.14 -25.46 -5.61
C PHE A 133 11.08 -23.93 -5.73
N ARG A 134 10.00 -23.34 -5.24
CA ARG A 134 9.80 -21.90 -5.16
C ARG A 134 9.19 -21.53 -3.83
N SER A 135 9.77 -20.50 -3.22
CA SER A 135 9.13 -19.79 -2.11
C SER A 135 8.06 -18.86 -2.66
N ILE A 136 6.82 -19.07 -2.23
CA ILE A 136 5.66 -18.29 -2.68
C ILE A 136 4.97 -17.68 -1.46
N PRO A 137 4.63 -16.38 -1.49
CA PRO A 137 3.89 -15.75 -0.39
C PRO A 137 2.48 -16.34 -0.26
N VAL A 138 2.07 -16.57 0.99
CA VAL A 138 0.72 -17.03 1.35
C VAL A 138 -0.11 -15.82 1.76
N TYR A 139 -1.24 -15.63 1.09
CA TYR A 139 -2.13 -14.49 1.29
C TYR A 139 -3.37 -14.88 2.08
N VAL A 140 -3.82 -13.98 2.97
CA VAL A 140 -5.11 -14.09 3.64
C VAL A 140 -5.94 -12.82 3.40
N PRO A 141 -7.28 -12.92 3.37
CA PRO A 141 -8.14 -11.74 3.41
C PRO A 141 -8.08 -11.10 4.81
N THR A 142 -7.73 -9.83 4.89
CA THR A 142 -7.68 -9.06 6.13
C THR A 142 -8.65 -7.88 6.04
N VAL A 143 -9.56 -7.81 7.01
CA VAL A 143 -10.51 -6.69 7.13
C VAL A 143 -9.77 -5.42 7.53
N VAL A 144 -10.19 -4.28 6.98
CA VAL A 144 -9.67 -2.94 7.26
C VAL A 144 -10.80 -1.92 7.15
N LEU A 145 -10.65 -0.75 7.78
CA LEU A 145 -11.55 0.37 7.58
C LEU A 145 -10.96 1.32 6.55
N ARG A 146 -11.68 1.63 5.46
CA ARG A 146 -11.19 2.50 4.38
C ARG A 146 -11.96 3.81 4.34
N ARG A 147 -11.24 4.92 4.19
CA ARG A 147 -11.83 6.25 4.01
C ARG A 147 -12.71 6.27 2.77
N VAL A 148 -13.89 6.86 2.88
CA VAL A 148 -14.83 7.04 1.77
C VAL A 148 -15.50 8.41 1.78
N GLY A 149 -15.98 8.81 0.60
CA GLY A 149 -16.83 9.98 0.42
C GLY A 149 -16.11 11.32 0.62
N SER A 150 -16.91 12.37 0.54
CA SER A 150 -16.53 13.72 0.97
C SER A 150 -16.70 13.86 2.48
N CYS A 151 -16.05 14.87 3.04
CA CYS A 151 -15.95 15.02 4.49
C CYS A 151 -17.28 15.43 5.10
N ALA A 152 -17.79 14.60 6.00
CA ALA A 152 -19.00 14.88 6.76
C ALA A 152 -18.62 15.56 8.08
N GLY A 153 -19.12 16.78 8.31
CA GLY A 153 -18.79 17.54 9.53
C GLY A 153 -17.30 17.80 9.73
N GLY A 154 -16.51 17.89 8.63
CA GLY A 154 -15.06 18.08 8.68
C GLY A 154 -14.24 16.82 8.95
N ARG A 155 -14.87 15.64 9.07
CA ARG A 155 -14.20 14.35 9.28
C ARG A 155 -14.37 13.38 8.12
N HIS A 156 -13.43 12.45 8.00
CA HIS A 156 -13.54 11.32 7.09
C HIS A 156 -14.50 10.25 7.62
N SER A 157 -15.33 9.72 6.71
CA SER A 157 -16.14 8.52 6.96
C SER A 157 -15.35 7.26 6.58
N TYR A 158 -15.68 6.15 7.23
CA TYR A 158 -15.00 4.87 7.05
C TYR A 158 -16.00 3.76 6.78
N ILE A 159 -15.64 2.84 5.89
CA ILE A 159 -16.38 1.60 5.65
C ILE A 159 -15.46 0.40 5.78
N GLU A 160 -16.05 -0.75 6.05
CA GLU A 160 -15.38 -2.04 5.98
C GLU A 160 -14.90 -2.34 4.54
N SER A 161 -13.68 -2.84 4.42
CA SER A 161 -13.07 -3.29 3.18
C SER A 161 -12.14 -4.46 3.49
N TYR A 162 -11.89 -5.33 2.51
CA TYR A 162 -10.92 -6.42 2.63
C TYR A 162 -9.70 -6.16 1.77
N VAL A 163 -8.53 -6.45 2.29
CA VAL A 163 -7.26 -6.40 1.56
C VAL A 163 -6.56 -7.76 1.65
N SER A 164 -5.82 -8.12 0.60
CA SER A 164 -5.03 -9.35 0.58
C SER A 164 -3.66 -9.09 1.19
N VAL A 165 -3.34 -9.78 2.30
CA VAL A 165 -2.10 -9.57 3.05
C VAL A 165 -1.27 -10.85 3.03
N ALA A 166 -0.01 -10.73 2.65
CA ALA A 166 0.93 -11.84 2.78
C ALA A 166 1.27 -12.06 4.26
N VAL A 167 0.98 -13.24 4.81
CA VAL A 167 1.24 -13.59 6.22
C VAL A 167 2.49 -14.46 6.42
N GLY A 168 2.98 -15.06 5.34
CA GLY A 168 4.19 -15.87 5.37
C GLY A 168 4.54 -16.37 3.98
N CYS A 169 5.47 -17.32 3.91
CA CYS A 169 5.85 -17.98 2.67
C CYS A 169 5.75 -19.49 2.80
N THR A 170 5.37 -20.14 1.70
CA THR A 170 5.30 -21.60 1.57
C THR A 170 6.20 -22.09 0.43
N CYS A 171 6.55 -23.37 0.47
CA CYS A 171 7.42 -24.01 -0.51
C CYS A 171 6.60 -24.87 -1.48
N LEU A 172 6.69 -24.56 -2.78
CA LEU A 172 6.00 -25.31 -3.83
C LEU A 172 6.99 -25.88 -4.85
N PRO A 173 6.71 -27.05 -5.45
CA PRO A 173 7.48 -27.55 -6.60
C PRO A 173 7.44 -26.56 -7.77
N ALA A 174 8.59 -26.33 -8.41
CA ALA A 174 8.68 -25.48 -9.59
C ALA A 174 8.01 -26.18 -10.79
N LEU A 175 6.91 -25.62 -11.28
CA LEU A 175 6.22 -26.15 -12.47
C LEU A 175 7.13 -26.05 -13.71
N GLU A 176 6.91 -26.92 -14.70
CA GLU A 176 7.80 -27.03 -15.85
C GLU A 176 7.75 -25.79 -16.77
N LYS A 177 6.57 -25.16 -16.89
CA LYS A 177 6.35 -23.87 -17.56
C LYS A 177 7.22 -22.75 -16.97
N ASP A 178 7.43 -22.82 -15.68
CA ASP A 178 8.18 -21.86 -14.88
C ASP A 178 9.70 -21.97 -15.10
N ARG A 179 10.20 -23.17 -15.46
CA ARG A 179 11.59 -23.42 -15.82
C ARG A 179 11.92 -22.88 -17.22
N LYS A 180 10.98 -23.00 -18.17
CA LYS A 180 11.15 -22.49 -19.55
C LYS A 180 11.20 -20.95 -19.60
N THR A 181 10.37 -20.26 -18.82
CA THR A 181 10.37 -18.78 -18.73
C THR A 181 11.69 -18.22 -18.16
N ARG A 182 12.31 -18.92 -17.18
CA ARG A 182 13.63 -18.53 -16.66
C ARG A 182 14.75 -18.75 -17.68
N LYS A 183 14.77 -19.89 -18.38
CA LYS A 183 15.75 -20.15 -19.45
C LYS A 183 15.64 -19.12 -20.59
N GLY A 184 14.41 -18.79 -21.02
CA GLY A 184 14.17 -17.77 -22.04
C GLY A 184 14.63 -16.36 -21.65
N LYS A 185 14.50 -15.97 -20.36
CA LYS A 185 15.02 -14.69 -19.85
C LYS A 185 16.54 -14.67 -19.72
N GLN A 186 17.19 -15.81 -19.48
CA GLN A 186 18.66 -15.90 -19.44
C GLN A 186 19.27 -15.87 -20.86
N THR A 187 18.62 -16.47 -21.86
CA THR A 187 19.07 -16.44 -23.25
C THR A 187 18.82 -15.10 -23.96
N GLY A 188 17.94 -14.25 -23.43
CA GLY A 188 17.61 -12.93 -24.02
C GLY A 188 18.47 -11.74 -23.57
N LYS A 189 19.48 -11.94 -22.71
CA LYS A 189 20.41 -10.87 -22.26
C LYS A 189 21.83 -11.10 -22.80
N ARG A 190 22.00 -10.98 -24.12
CA ARG A 190 23.26 -10.52 -24.74
C ARG A 190 22.92 -9.41 -25.72
N VAL A 191 22.72 -8.21 -25.20
CA VAL A 191 22.79 -7.00 -26.01
C VAL A 191 24.27 -6.64 -26.08
N ALA A 192 24.86 -6.82 -27.27
CA ALA A 192 26.21 -6.41 -27.57
C ALA A 192 26.36 -4.88 -27.42
N PRO A 193 27.51 -4.37 -26.97
CA PRO A 193 27.76 -2.94 -26.95
C PRO A 193 27.89 -2.44 -28.40
N LYS A 194 27.02 -1.51 -28.81
CA LYS A 194 27.18 -0.78 -30.06
C LYS A 194 28.24 0.31 -29.83
N THR A 195 29.44 0.09 -30.36
CA THR A 195 30.48 1.11 -30.44
C THR A 195 30.06 2.15 -31.48
N THR A 196 29.60 3.30 -31.01
CA THR A 196 29.37 4.48 -31.86
C THR A 196 30.73 5.10 -32.17
N VAL A 197 31.28 4.84 -33.36
CA VAL A 197 32.41 5.61 -33.88
C VAL A 197 31.84 6.90 -34.47
N SER A 198 31.99 7.98 -33.71
CA SER A 198 31.66 9.34 -34.11
C SER A 198 32.62 9.81 -35.20
N ILE A 199 32.08 10.08 -36.39
CA ILE A 199 32.75 10.82 -37.47
C ILE A 199 32.74 12.32 -37.12
N LEU A 200 33.93 12.92 -36.99
CA LEU A 200 34.19 14.36 -37.11
C LEU A 200 35.62 14.49 -37.69
N LYS A 201 35.74 14.52 -39.02
CA LYS A 201 35.96 15.70 -39.88
C LYS A 201 37.22 16.52 -39.57
N LYS A 202 38.09 16.58 -40.60
CA LYS A 202 38.94 17.69 -41.05
C LYS A 202 40.09 18.15 -40.13
N LEU A 203 41.33 17.97 -40.61
CA LEU A 203 42.32 19.02 -40.94
C LEU A 203 43.70 18.39 -41.19
N ASN A 204 44.06 18.14 -42.46
CA ASN A 204 45.16 18.74 -43.22
C ASN A 204 45.36 17.94 -44.51
#